data_AF-A0A7V9KV37-F1
#
_entry.id   AF-A0A7V9KV37-F1
#
_cell.length_a   1.000
_cell.length_b   1.000
_cell.length_c   1.000
_cell.angle_alpha   90.00
_cell.angle_beta   90.00
_cell.angle_gamma   90.00
#
_symmetry.space_group_name_H-M   'P 1'
#
loop_
_entity.id
_entity.type
_entity.pdbx_description
1 polymer ?
#
loop_
_entity_poly.entity_id
_entity_poly.type
_entity_poly.pdbx_seq_one_letter_code
_entity_poly.pdbx_strand_id
1 'polypeptide(L)'
;MSVNELKVLLDQVADTRELILRRTATWAPVRDAWGDAHEDAARAYRVWQHRRDVASYAAYRAAQDREDAAQDALAASCASAAAA
;
A
#
# COMPACT_ATOMS: atom_id res chain seq x y z
N MET A 1 6.77 21.77 35.61
CA MET A 1 6.12 22.17 34.34
C MET A 1 4.65 21.85 34.45
N SER A 2 3.79 22.85 34.38
CA SER A 2 2.35 22.66 34.61
C SER A 2 1.61 22.34 33.30
N VAL A 3 0.49 21.62 33.39
CA VAL A 3 -0.38 21.30 32.24
C VAL A 3 -0.85 22.56 31.49
N ASN A 4 -0.96 23.70 32.19
CA ASN A 4 -1.33 24.98 31.60
C ASN A 4 -0.23 25.57 30.72
N GLU A 5 1.04 25.45 31.10
CA GLU A 5 2.16 25.88 30.25
C GLU A 5 2.24 25.05 28.97
N LEU A 6 1.99 23.74 29.06
CA LEU A 6 1.99 22.85 27.89
C LEU A 6 0.87 23.20 26.90
N LYS A 7 -0.33 23.54 27.40
CA LYS A 7 -1.46 23.98 26.57
C LYS A 7 -1.16 25.28 25.82
N VAL A 8 -0.60 26.27 26.50
CA VAL A 8 -0.26 27.58 25.89
C VAL A 8 0.78 27.42 24.79
N LEU A 9 1.75 26.53 24.96
CA LEU A 9 2.76 26.25 23.94
C LEU A 9 2.18 25.51 22.72
N LEU A 10 1.24 24.59 22.94
CA LEU A 10 0.56 23.87 21.86
C LEU A 10 -0.40 24.77 21.07
N ASP A 11 -1.03 25.75 21.72
CA ASP A 11 -1.97 26.70 21.09
C ASP A 11 -1.25 27.68 20.13
N GLN A 12 0.07 27.85 20.29
CA GLN A 12 0.90 28.68 19.41
C GLN A 12 1.42 27.93 18.16
N VAL A 13 1.23 26.61 18.09
CA VAL A 13 1.60 25.81 16.92
C VAL A 13 0.46 25.89 15.91
N ALA A 14 0.74 26.49 14.75
CA ALA A 14 -0.22 26.53 13.65
C ALA A 14 -0.65 25.10 13.27
N ASP A 15 -1.96 24.86 13.18
CA ASP A 15 -2.50 23.59 12.75
C ASP A 15 -2.04 23.30 11.32
N THR A 16 -1.06 22.40 11.18
CA THR A 16 -0.45 22.07 9.88
C THR A 16 -1.41 21.28 8.99
N ARG A 17 -2.55 20.81 9.52
CA ARG A 17 -3.50 19.89 8.84
C ARG A 17 -2.82 18.63 8.30
N GLU A 18 -1.64 18.30 8.80
CA GLU A 18 -0.89 17.14 8.36
C GLU A 18 -1.42 15.90 9.09
N LEU A 19 -1.85 14.92 8.29
CA LEU A 19 -2.21 13.62 8.80
C LEU A 19 -0.94 12.83 9.11
N ILE A 20 -0.52 12.82 10.38
CA ILE A 20 0.59 11.97 10.83
C ILE A 20 0.09 10.54 10.98
N LEU A 21 0.30 9.73 9.93
CA LEU A 21 0.02 8.30 9.94
C LEU A 21 1.13 7.55 10.68
N ARG A 22 0.89 7.23 11.97
CA ARG A 22 1.76 6.34 12.72
C ARG A 22 1.40 4.89 12.40
N ARG A 23 2.12 4.29 11.46
CA ARG A 23 2.02 2.85 11.20
C ARG A 23 3.13 2.13 11.97
N THR A 24 2.76 1.38 13.00
CA THR A 24 3.65 0.36 13.56
C THR A 24 3.92 -0.66 12.46
N ALA A 25 5.18 -0.85 12.10
CA ALA A 25 5.58 -1.83 11.10
C ALA A 25 5.40 -3.24 11.68
N THR A 26 4.19 -3.77 11.58
CA THR A 26 3.91 -5.18 11.83
C THR A 26 4.24 -5.95 10.56
N TRP A 27 5.05 -7.01 10.68
CA TRP A 27 5.34 -7.92 9.57
C TRP A 27 4.02 -8.45 9.00
N ALA A 28 3.80 -8.21 7.70
CA ALA A 28 2.55 -8.49 7.02
C ALA A 28 2.84 -9.25 5.71
N PRO A 29 3.09 -10.57 5.78
CA PRO A 29 3.58 -11.35 4.63
C PRO A 29 2.65 -11.28 3.41
N VAL A 30 1.34 -11.16 3.63
CA VAL A 30 0.34 -11.00 2.55
C VAL A 30 0.47 -9.63 1.86
N ARG A 31 0.82 -8.59 2.61
CA ARG A 31 1.06 -7.25 2.05
C ARG A 31 2.35 -7.22 1.24
N ASP A 32 3.39 -7.88 1.72
CA ASP A 32 4.68 -7.96 1.02
C ASP A 32 4.51 -8.74 -0.29
N ALA A 33 3.79 -9.87 -0.26
CA ALA A 33 3.45 -10.64 -1.46
C ALA A 33 2.63 -9.85 -2.49
N TRP A 34 1.68 -9.02 -2.05
CA TRP A 34 0.96 -8.10 -2.93
C TRP A 34 1.89 -7.04 -3.54
N GLY A 35 2.83 -6.50 -2.74
CA GLY A 35 3.83 -5.55 -3.21
C GLY A 35 4.70 -6.11 -4.33
N ASP A 36 5.24 -7.33 -4.14
CA ASP A 36 6.04 -8.02 -5.15
C ASP A 36 5.24 -8.25 -6.44
N ALA A 37 3.98 -8.68 -6.33
CA ALA A 37 3.09 -8.88 -7.47
C ALA A 37 2.80 -7.56 -8.23
N HIS A 38 2.59 -6.47 -7.50
CA HIS A 38 2.38 -5.14 -8.07
C HIS A 38 3.61 -4.64 -8.83
N GLU A 39 4.81 -4.82 -8.26
CA GLU A 39 6.07 -4.45 -8.93
C GLU A 39 6.30 -5.26 -10.21
N ASP A 40 5.99 -6.55 -10.19
CA ASP A 40 6.03 -7.44 -11.34
C ASP A 40 5.08 -6.98 -12.46
N ALA A 41 3.84 -6.64 -12.12
CA ALA A 41 2.85 -6.14 -13.07
C ALA A 41 3.27 -4.80 -13.67
N ALA A 42 3.77 -3.87 -12.85
CA ALA A 42 4.29 -2.59 -13.31
C ALA A 42 5.52 -2.74 -14.23
N ARG A 43 6.37 -3.75 -13.99
CA ARG A 43 7.51 -4.08 -14.87
C ARG A 43 7.03 -4.65 -16.20
N ALA A 44 6.11 -5.61 -16.18
CA ALA A 44 5.55 -6.21 -17.39
C ALA A 44 4.81 -5.18 -18.25
N TYR A 45 4.09 -4.26 -17.61
CA TYR A 45 3.42 -3.14 -18.28
C TYR A 45 4.40 -2.23 -19.04
N ARG A 46 5.52 -1.86 -18.40
CA ARG A 46 6.58 -1.07 -19.05
C ARG A 46 7.18 -1.81 -20.27
N VAL A 47 7.40 -3.11 -20.15
CA VAL A 47 7.87 -3.94 -21.28
C VAL A 47 6.85 -3.93 -22.42
N TRP A 48 5.56 -4.09 -22.12
CA TRP A 48 4.50 -4.01 -23.13
C TRP A 48 4.42 -2.62 -23.77
N GLN A 49 4.53 -1.54 -23.00
CA GLN A 49 4.53 -0.19 -23.56
C GLN A 49 5.68 0.03 -24.56
N HIS A 50 6.85 -0.55 -24.30
CA HIS A 50 8.01 -0.45 -25.19
C HIS A 50 7.90 -1.34 -26.43
N ARG A 51 7.46 -2.59 -26.28
CA ARG A 51 7.44 -3.57 -27.39
C ARG A 51 6.15 -3.52 -28.21
N ARG A 52 5.03 -3.23 -27.56
CA ARG A 52 3.67 -3.20 -28.13
C ARG A 52 3.27 -4.48 -28.87
N ASP A 53 3.81 -5.63 -28.45
CA ASP A 53 3.47 -6.93 -29.02
C ASP A 53 2.47 -7.71 -28.15
N VAL A 54 1.84 -8.72 -28.75
CA VAL A 54 0.80 -9.54 -28.11
C VAL A 54 1.37 -10.40 -26.98
N ALA A 55 2.61 -10.86 -27.11
CA ALA A 55 3.27 -11.69 -26.10
C ALA A 55 3.53 -10.90 -24.80
N SER A 56 4.00 -9.66 -24.92
CA SER A 56 4.23 -8.76 -23.78
C SER A 56 2.91 -8.31 -23.16
N TYR A 57 1.86 -8.15 -23.96
CA TYR A 57 0.52 -7.90 -23.44
C TYR A 57 -0.01 -9.08 -22.62
N ALA A 58 0.13 -10.31 -23.13
CA ALA A 58 -0.28 -11.52 -22.40
C ALA A 58 0.52 -11.68 -21.09
N ALA A 59 1.82 -11.40 -21.10
CA ALA A 59 2.65 -11.42 -19.90
C ALA A 59 2.23 -10.36 -18.87
N TYR A 60 1.89 -9.15 -19.33
CA TYR A 60 1.33 -8.10 -18.47
C TYR A 60 -0.01 -8.51 -17.87
N ARG A 61 -0.94 -9.07 -18.67
CA ARG A 61 -2.24 -9.54 -18.18
C ARG A 61 -2.10 -10.64 -17.13
N ALA A 62 -1.24 -11.62 -17.36
CA ALA A 62 -0.97 -12.67 -16.38
C ALA A 62 -0.34 -12.12 -15.09
N ALA A 63 0.48 -11.07 -15.16
CA ALA A 63 1.01 -10.40 -13.98
C ALA A 63 -0.05 -9.61 -13.22
N GLN A 64 -0.97 -8.94 -13.93
CA GLN A 64 -2.12 -8.26 -13.32
C GLN A 64 -3.07 -9.25 -12.64
N ASP A 65 -3.38 -10.38 -13.27
CA ASP A 65 -4.26 -11.39 -12.66
C ASP A 65 -3.66 -11.95 -11.36
N ARG A 66 -2.32 -12.01 -11.24
CA ARG A 66 -1.62 -12.35 -9.98
C ARG A 66 -1.73 -11.25 -8.93
N GLU A 67 -1.65 -9.98 -9.33
CA GLU A 67 -1.83 -8.83 -8.43
C GLU A 67 -3.26 -8.79 -7.87
N ASP A 68 -4.26 -8.97 -8.73
CA ASP A 68 -5.67 -9.01 -8.33
C ASP A 68 -5.92 -10.13 -7.31
N ALA A 69 -5.40 -11.34 -7.57
CA ALA A 69 -5.49 -12.46 -6.63
C ALA A 69 -4.80 -12.16 -5.28
N ALA A 70 -3.65 -11.48 -5.29
CA ALA A 70 -2.96 -11.09 -4.06
C ALA A 70 -3.73 -9.99 -3.30
N GLN A 71 -4.38 -9.07 -4.01
CA GLN A 71 -5.22 -8.03 -3.44
C GLN A 71 -6.46 -8.64 -2.76
N ASP A 72 -7.10 -9.62 -3.38
CA ASP A 72 -8.22 -10.35 -2.79
C ASP A 72 -7.82 -11.09 -1.51
N ALA A 73 -6.64 -11.74 -1.52
CA ALA A 73 -6.09 -12.39 -0.34
C ALA A 73 -5.79 -11.39 0.80
N LEU A 74 -5.28 -10.20 0.46
CA LEU A 74 -5.05 -9.12 1.43
C LEU A 74 -6.36 -8.59 2.01
N ALA A 75 -7.38 -8.39 1.18
CA ALA A 75 -8.71 -7.94 1.60
C ALA A 75 -9.37 -8.98 2.53
N ALA A 76 -9.30 -10.26 2.18
CA ALA A 76 -9.79 -11.36 3.03
C ALA A 76 -9.06 -11.40 4.39
N SER A 77 -7.75 -11.21 4.39
CA SER A 77 -6.94 -11.16 5.62
C SER A 77 -7.32 -9.99 6.52
N CYS A 78 -7.58 -8.81 5.93
CA CYS A 78 -8.01 -7.62 6.67
C CYS A 78 -9.43 -7.79 7.24
N ALA A 79 -10.35 -8.36 6.47
CA ALA A 79 -11.72 -8.65 6.93
C ALA A 79 -11.72 -9.67 8.09
N SER A 80 -10.87 -10.70 8.01
CA SER A 80 -10.70 -11.69 9.10
C SER A 80 -10.18 -11.03 10.38
N ALA A 81 -9.18 -10.15 10.28
CA ALA A 81 -8.62 -9.44 11.42
C ALA A 81 -9.60 -8.44 12.06
N ALA A 82 -10.55 -7.88 11.30
CA ALA A 82 -11.58 -6.98 11.82
C ALA A 82 -12.75 -7.72 12.50
N ALA A 83 -12.92 -9.01 12.23
CA ALA A 83 -13.97 -9.85 12.82
C ALA A 83 -13.53 -10.58 14.11
N ALA A 84 -12.23 -10.55 14.43
CA ALA A 84 -11.62 -11.14 15.63
C ALA A 84 -11.52 -10.11 16.77
#